data_AF-A0A0W7TJZ6-F1
#
_entry.id   AF-A0A0W7TJZ6-F1
#
_cell.length_a   1.000
_cell.length_b   1.000
_cell.length_c   1.000
_cell.angle_alpha   90.00
_cell.angle_beta   90.00
_cell.angle_gamma   90.00
#
_symmetry.space_group_name_H-M   'P 1'
#
loop_
_entity.id
_entity.type
_entity.pdbx_description
1 polymer ?
#
loop_
_entity_poly.entity_id
_entity_poly.type
_entity_poly.pdbx_seq_one_letter_code
_entity_poly.pdbx_strand_id
1 'polypeptide(L)'
;MFSILGEEAMYLDIAETFRKRITALAGEGEKEDKFRKLMSAADVQFRLNGQTEESDFMLTVPDSYTPEDIQLMADVILKALKDFGGPAVTVDKTEQQYRIIISNSHEPEIIGLRKTKGMSSMEVFKPIINGWAAPGRANPSLSRFYDD
;
A
#
# COMPACT_ATOMS: atom_id res chain seq x y z
N MET A 1 -5.68 19.24 10.28
CA MET A 1 -4.37 19.29 9.58
C MET A 1 -3.74 17.92 9.59
N PHE A 2 -3.16 17.48 8.46
CA PHE A 2 -2.49 16.17 8.35
C PHE A 2 -1.08 16.24 8.96
N SER A 3 -0.67 15.19 9.63
CA SER A 3 0.72 14.95 10.02
C SER A 3 1.13 13.55 9.58
N ILE A 4 2.21 13.48 8.81
CA ILE A 4 2.75 12.26 8.22
C ILE A 4 4.11 12.00 8.87
N LEU A 5 4.23 10.90 9.60
CA LEU A 5 5.46 10.49 10.29
C LEU A 5 6.05 11.63 11.16
N GLY A 6 5.16 12.39 11.80
CA GLY A 6 5.48 13.51 12.70
C GLY A 6 5.76 14.85 12.01
N GLU A 7 5.63 14.97 10.68
CA GLU A 7 5.77 16.23 9.94
C GLU A 7 4.41 16.69 9.41
N GLU A 8 4.06 17.95 9.66
CA GLU A 8 2.82 18.53 9.17
C GLU A 8 2.82 18.62 7.64
N ALA A 9 1.71 18.22 7.02
CA ALA A 9 1.56 18.23 5.57
C ALA A 9 0.23 18.87 5.16
N MET A 10 0.27 19.69 4.11
CA MET A 10 -0.93 20.05 3.37
C MET A 10 -1.34 18.87 2.48
N TYR A 11 -2.63 18.81 2.10
CA TYR A 11 -3.16 17.69 1.31
C TYR A 11 -2.35 17.40 0.04
N LEU A 12 -1.89 18.45 -0.65
CA LEU A 12 -1.09 18.36 -1.88
C LEU A 12 0.32 17.79 -1.63
N ASP A 13 0.83 17.91 -0.41
CA ASP A 13 2.20 17.56 -0.05
C ASP A 13 2.28 16.23 0.72
N ILE A 14 1.15 15.57 1.00
CA ILE A 14 1.11 14.35 1.82
C ILE A 14 2.02 13.26 1.24
N ALA A 15 1.93 13.02 -0.07
CA ALA A 15 2.72 11.98 -0.73
C ALA A 15 4.22 12.30 -0.70
N GLU A 16 4.58 13.55 -0.95
CA GLU A 16 5.97 14.02 -0.92
C GLU A 16 6.54 13.97 0.50
N THR A 17 5.75 14.40 1.47
CA THR A 17 6.11 14.36 2.89
C THR A 17 6.33 12.92 3.31
N PHE A 18 5.43 12.01 2.96
CA PHE A 18 5.61 10.58 3.22
C PHE A 18 6.92 10.06 2.64
N ARG A 19 7.17 10.30 1.34
CA ARG A 19 8.40 9.88 0.65
C ARG A 19 9.64 10.40 1.36
N LYS A 20 9.69 11.68 1.67
CA LYS A 20 10.81 12.32 2.36
C LYS A 20 11.04 11.72 3.75
N ARG A 21 9.98 11.59 4.54
CA ARG A 21 10.05 11.10 5.93
C ARG A 21 10.45 9.64 6.00
N ILE A 22 9.81 8.77 5.21
CA ILE A 22 10.10 7.33 5.24
C ILE A 22 11.53 7.07 4.76
N THR A 23 12.02 7.84 3.79
CA THR A 23 13.41 7.77 3.30
C THR A 23 14.42 8.22 4.35
N ALA A 24 14.08 9.26 5.14
CA ALA A 24 14.90 9.72 6.24
C ALA A 24 14.94 8.71 7.41
N LEU A 25 13.81 8.05 7.68
CA LEU A 25 13.67 7.06 8.74
C LEU A 25 14.28 5.68 8.41
N ALA A 26 14.67 5.43 7.16
CA ALA A 26 15.22 4.15 6.75
C ALA A 26 16.52 3.77 7.50
N GLY A 27 17.27 4.74 8.02
CA GLY A 27 18.54 4.51 8.71
C GLY A 27 19.75 4.44 7.76
N GLU A 28 20.86 3.85 8.20
CA GLU A 28 22.09 3.70 7.41
C GLU A 28 22.41 2.22 7.17
N GLY A 29 22.88 1.90 5.96
CA GLY A 29 23.25 0.54 5.57
C GLY A 29 23.09 0.28 4.07
N GLU A 30 23.62 -0.85 3.59
CA GLU A 30 23.58 -1.21 2.17
C GLU A 30 22.14 -1.42 1.65
N LYS A 31 21.27 -2.02 2.47
CA LYS A 31 19.86 -2.21 2.13
C LYS A 31 19.12 -0.88 2.10
N GLU A 32 19.42 -0.01 3.06
CA GLU A 32 18.86 1.32 3.21
C GLU A 32 19.28 2.23 2.03
N ASP A 33 20.52 2.12 1.57
CA ASP A 33 21.02 2.83 0.38
C ASP A 33 20.38 2.31 -0.91
N LYS A 34 20.16 1.00 -1.01
CA LYS A 34 19.39 0.43 -2.12
C LYS A 34 17.94 0.92 -2.08
N PHE A 35 17.31 0.93 -0.91
CA PHE A 35 15.96 1.45 -0.72
C PHE A 35 15.84 2.92 -1.15
N ARG A 36 16.78 3.79 -0.78
CA ARG A 36 16.80 5.20 -1.21
C ARG A 36 16.81 5.35 -2.73
N LYS A 37 17.60 4.52 -3.43
CA LYS A 37 17.64 4.49 -4.90
C LYS A 37 16.34 3.97 -5.51
N LEU A 38 15.69 3.01 -4.86
CA LEU A 38 14.41 2.48 -5.32
C LEU A 38 13.27 3.51 -5.12
N MET A 39 13.24 4.16 -3.95
CA MET A 39 12.24 5.19 -3.66
C MET A 39 12.37 6.43 -4.55
N SER A 40 13.55 6.76 -5.05
CA SER A 40 13.72 7.94 -5.90
C SER A 40 13.10 7.78 -7.30
N ALA A 41 12.93 6.54 -7.77
CA ALA A 41 12.24 6.28 -9.03
C ALA A 41 10.80 5.77 -8.85
N ALA A 42 10.34 5.63 -7.60
CA ALA A 42 8.96 5.31 -7.29
C ALA A 42 8.08 6.58 -7.39
N ASP A 43 6.96 6.46 -8.10
CA ASP A 43 5.89 7.46 -8.02
C ASP A 43 5.05 7.20 -6.77
N VAL A 44 4.95 8.21 -5.89
CA VAL A 44 4.24 8.10 -4.62
C VAL A 44 2.98 8.94 -4.72
N GLN A 45 1.83 8.30 -4.53
CA GLN A 45 0.53 8.95 -4.54
C GLN A 45 -0.18 8.75 -3.21
N PHE A 46 -0.90 9.77 -2.77
CA PHE A 46 -1.80 9.68 -1.63
C PHE A 46 -3.24 9.63 -2.12
N ARG A 47 -4.04 8.73 -1.54
CA ARG A 47 -5.47 8.63 -1.79
C ARG A 47 -6.18 8.50 -0.45
N LEU A 48 -7.31 9.18 -0.32
CA LEU A 48 -8.20 9.02 0.83
C LEU A 48 -9.43 8.25 0.37
N ASN A 49 -9.72 7.13 1.01
CA ASN A 49 -10.95 6.40 0.76
C ASN A 49 -12.10 7.10 1.46
N GLY A 50 -13.01 7.73 0.70
CA GLY A 50 -14.14 8.47 1.27
C GLY A 50 -15.20 7.61 1.97
N GLN A 51 -15.14 6.28 1.88
CA GLN A 51 -16.06 5.37 2.58
C GLN A 51 -15.46 4.81 3.87
N THR A 52 -14.20 4.40 3.83
CA THR A 52 -13.52 3.79 5.00
C THR A 52 -12.68 4.79 5.79
N GLU A 53 -12.52 6.01 5.26
CA GLU A 53 -11.62 7.05 5.79
C GLU A 53 -10.15 6.62 5.85
N GLU A 54 -9.79 5.56 5.10
CA GLU A 54 -8.44 4.99 5.07
C GLU A 54 -7.50 5.83 4.19
N SER A 55 -6.30 6.07 4.72
CA SER A 55 -5.20 6.79 4.07
C SER A 55 -4.31 5.82 3.27
N ASP A 56 -4.44 5.84 1.95
CA ASP A 56 -3.69 4.97 1.04
C ASP A 56 -2.45 5.68 0.48
N PHE A 57 -1.27 5.08 0.66
CA PHE A 57 -0.05 5.43 -0.04
C PHE A 57 0.22 4.41 -1.14
N MET A 58 0.11 4.83 -2.39
CA MET A 58 0.41 4.01 -3.56
C MET A 58 1.81 4.35 -4.07
N LEU A 59 2.70 3.37 -4.04
CA LEU A 59 4.05 3.43 -4.59
C LEU A 59 4.04 2.66 -5.91
N THR A 60 3.95 3.38 -7.01
CA THR A 60 4.09 2.80 -8.35
C THR A 60 5.56 2.76 -8.73
N VAL A 61 6.09 1.55 -8.90
CA VAL A 61 7.51 1.32 -9.21
C VAL A 61 7.70 0.87 -10.67
N PRO A 62 8.87 1.11 -11.27
CA PRO A 62 9.14 0.68 -12.64
C PRO A 62 9.10 -0.85 -12.84
N ASP A 63 8.72 -1.29 -14.04
CA ASP A 63 8.73 -2.72 -14.44
C ASP A 63 10.08 -3.41 -14.32
N SER A 64 11.18 -2.63 -14.28
CA SER A 64 12.53 -3.16 -14.11
C SER A 64 12.81 -3.66 -12.69
N TYR A 65 11.93 -3.37 -11.71
CA TYR A 65 12.12 -3.78 -10.32
C TYR A 65 11.78 -5.25 -10.17
N THR A 66 12.69 -5.99 -9.54
CA THR A 66 12.46 -7.41 -9.30
C THR A 66 11.53 -7.60 -8.08
N PRO A 67 10.90 -8.77 -7.92
CA PRO A 67 10.15 -9.09 -6.70
C PRO A 67 10.98 -8.89 -5.42
N GLU A 68 12.28 -9.18 -5.45
CA GLU A 68 13.19 -8.97 -4.33
C GLU A 68 13.42 -7.49 -4.02
N ASP A 69 13.42 -6.62 -5.04
CA ASP A 69 13.50 -5.17 -4.84
C ASP A 69 12.24 -4.65 -4.14
N ILE A 70 11.07 -5.08 -4.60
CA ILE A 70 9.77 -4.72 -4.00
C ILE A 70 9.68 -5.22 -2.56
N GLN A 71 10.10 -6.46 -2.31
CA GLN A 71 10.14 -7.03 -0.96
C GLN A 71 11.10 -6.24 -0.06
N LEU A 72 12.29 -5.88 -0.56
CA LEU A 72 13.24 -5.06 0.19
C LEU A 72 12.65 -3.70 0.56
N MET A 73 11.91 -3.06 -0.36
CA MET A 73 11.22 -1.80 -0.04
C MET A 73 10.20 -2.00 1.08
N ALA A 74 9.38 -3.06 1.01
CA ALA A 74 8.40 -3.37 2.04
C ALA A 74 9.06 -3.62 3.40
N ASP A 75 10.17 -4.38 3.44
CA ASP A 75 10.90 -4.70 4.66
C ASP A 75 11.51 -3.45 5.31
N VAL A 76 12.12 -2.56 4.51
CA VAL A 76 12.73 -1.32 5.01
C VAL A 76 11.66 -0.35 5.50
N ILE A 77 10.55 -0.19 4.77
CA ILE A 77 9.41 0.63 5.21
C ILE A 77 8.84 0.09 6.51
N LEU A 78 8.61 -1.22 6.62
CA LEU A 78 8.06 -1.83 7.83
C LEU A 78 8.99 -1.65 9.03
N LYS A 79 10.31 -1.78 8.83
CA LYS A 79 11.31 -1.51 9.86
C LYS A 79 11.26 -0.04 10.29
N ALA A 80 11.30 0.91 9.34
CA ALA A 80 11.25 2.34 9.62
C ALA A 80 9.99 2.76 10.39
N LEU A 81 8.84 2.19 10.06
CA LEU A 81 7.57 2.44 10.77
C LEU A 81 7.60 1.90 12.20
N LYS A 82 8.17 0.71 12.41
CA LYS A 82 8.34 0.13 13.76
C LYS A 82 9.30 0.97 14.61
N ASP A 83 10.41 1.40 14.02
CA ASP A 83 11.43 2.19 14.71
C ASP A 83 10.93 3.61 15.04
N PHE A 84 10.02 4.17 14.24
CA PHE A 84 9.37 5.44 14.53
C PHE A 84 8.50 5.40 15.79
N GLY A 85 7.85 4.27 16.07
CA GLY A 85 7.13 4.03 17.33
C GLY A 85 5.89 4.89 17.59
N GLY A 86 5.44 5.70 16.61
CA GLY A 86 4.28 6.57 16.70
C GLY A 86 3.28 6.38 15.55
N PRO A 87 2.13 7.08 15.58
CA PRO A 87 1.14 6.99 14.51
C PRO A 87 1.69 7.56 13.20
N ALA A 88 1.68 6.76 12.14
CA ALA A 88 2.25 7.14 10.85
C ALA A 88 1.47 8.26 10.16
N VAL A 89 0.15 8.28 10.35
CA VAL A 89 -0.76 9.31 9.82
C VAL A 89 -1.65 9.79 10.96
N THR A 90 -1.69 11.10 11.17
CA THR A 90 -2.63 11.74 12.09
C THR A 90 -3.36 12.89 11.40
N VAL A 91 -4.65 13.04 11.71
CA VAL A 91 -5.47 14.18 11.30
C VAL A 91 -6.02 14.81 12.56
N ASP A 92 -5.68 16.08 12.80
CA ASP A 92 -6.08 16.81 14.01
C ASP A 92 -5.79 16.01 15.30
N LYS A 93 -4.59 15.41 15.35
CA LYS A 93 -4.06 14.56 16.44
C LYS A 93 -4.79 13.23 16.65
N THR A 94 -5.72 12.89 15.77
CA THR A 94 -6.38 11.57 15.76
C THR A 94 -5.64 10.65 14.79
N GLU A 95 -5.23 9.48 15.27
CA GLU A 95 -4.61 8.44 14.45
C GLU A 95 -5.56 7.98 13.35
N GLN A 96 -5.02 7.83 12.14
CA GLN A 96 -5.76 7.36 10.97
C GLN A 96 -5.32 5.96 10.58
N GLN A 97 -6.26 5.17 10.08
CA GLN A 97 -5.92 3.93 9.41
C GLN A 97 -5.23 4.24 8.08
N TYR A 98 -4.21 3.48 7.75
CA TYR A 98 -3.46 3.67 6.53
C TYR A 98 -3.00 2.34 5.94
N ARG A 99 -2.75 2.38 4.63
CA ARG A 99 -2.21 1.25 3.88
C ARG A 99 -1.18 1.72 2.89
N ILE A 100 -0.12 0.93 2.74
CA ILE A 100 0.96 1.18 1.80
C ILE A 100 0.91 0.06 0.76
N ILE A 101 0.77 0.44 -0.50
CA ILE A 101 0.69 -0.48 -1.64
C ILE A 101 1.92 -0.22 -2.49
N ILE A 102 2.72 -1.25 -2.75
CA ILE A 102 3.86 -1.20 -3.66
C ILE A 102 3.50 -2.05 -4.87
N SER A 103 3.50 -1.46 -6.06
CA SER A 103 3.05 -2.13 -7.27
C SER A 103 3.84 -1.67 -8.49
N ASN A 104 4.29 -2.62 -9.30
CA ASN A 104 4.70 -2.40 -10.68
C ASN A 104 3.58 -2.72 -11.68
N SER A 105 2.39 -3.12 -11.19
CA SER A 105 1.27 -3.46 -12.07
C SER A 105 0.71 -2.18 -12.71
N HIS A 106 0.70 -2.18 -14.03
CA HIS A 106 -0.05 -1.22 -14.83
C HIS A 106 -1.48 -1.70 -15.05
N GLU A 107 -2.44 -0.77 -15.19
CA GLU A 107 -3.77 -1.13 -15.69
C GLU A 107 -3.61 -1.78 -17.07
N PRO A 108 -4.26 -2.94 -17.33
CA PRO A 108 -4.21 -3.56 -18.64
C PRO A 108 -4.81 -2.60 -19.67
N GLU A 109 -4.10 -2.36 -20.79
CA GLU A 109 -4.60 -1.54 -21.87
C GLU A 109 -5.95 -2.10 -22.38
N ILE A 110 -7.03 -1.35 -22.15
CA ILE A 110 -8.40 -1.71 -22.55
C ILE A 110 -8.50 -1.89 -24.08
N ILE A 111 -7.67 -1.16 -24.82
CA ILE A 111 -7.67 -1.07 -26.29
C ILE A 111 -6.76 -2.10 -26.98
N GLY A 112 -6.00 -2.91 -26.21
CA GLY A 112 -5.24 -4.04 -26.75
C GLY A 112 -4.15 -3.69 -27.79
N LEU A 113 -3.61 -2.47 -27.76
CA LEU A 113 -2.57 -2.02 -28.69
C LEU A 113 -1.20 -2.62 -28.37
N ARG A 114 -0.94 -2.96 -27.10
CA ARG A 114 0.29 -3.62 -26.64
C ARG A 114 -0.01 -4.91 -25.89
N LYS A 115 -0.50 -5.93 -26.60
CA LYS A 115 -0.68 -7.27 -26.00
C LYS A 115 0.67 -7.96 -25.79
N THR A 116 1.02 -8.26 -24.54
CA THR A 116 2.07 -9.22 -24.19
C THR A 116 1.62 -10.62 -24.61
N LYS A 117 2.44 -11.33 -25.39
CA LYS A 117 2.09 -12.64 -25.94
C LYS A 117 1.96 -13.67 -24.80
N GLY A 118 0.73 -14.08 -24.49
CA GLY A 118 0.44 -15.09 -23.46
C GLY A 118 -0.30 -14.58 -22.22
N MET A 119 -0.50 -13.27 -22.05
CA MET A 119 -1.38 -12.71 -21.01
C MET A 119 -2.75 -12.40 -21.59
N SER A 120 -3.72 -13.29 -21.30
CA SER A 120 -5.14 -12.96 -21.34
C SER A 120 -5.44 -11.95 -20.24
N SER A 121 -6.26 -10.95 -20.54
CA SER A 121 -6.53 -9.76 -19.74
C SER A 121 -7.22 -9.99 -18.37
N MET A 122 -7.19 -11.19 -17.79
CA MET A 122 -7.96 -11.53 -16.59
C MET A 122 -7.41 -12.69 -15.72
N GLU A 123 -6.12 -13.07 -15.78
CA GLU A 123 -5.60 -14.12 -14.89
C GLU A 123 -4.29 -13.74 -14.22
N VAL A 124 -4.36 -12.83 -13.23
CA VAL A 124 -3.42 -12.91 -12.10
C VAL A 124 -4.25 -13.37 -10.91
N PHE A 125 -4.00 -14.59 -10.47
CA PHE A 125 -4.60 -15.20 -9.29
C PHE A 125 -4.47 -14.24 -8.10
N LYS A 126 -5.58 -13.59 -7.73
CA LYS A 126 -5.69 -12.76 -6.52
C LYS A 126 -6.42 -13.59 -5.46
N PRO A 127 -5.73 -14.33 -4.57
CA PRO A 127 -6.40 -14.98 -3.46
C PRO A 127 -6.90 -13.89 -2.51
N ILE A 128 -8.18 -13.56 -2.60
CA ILE A 128 -8.85 -12.72 -1.60
C ILE A 128 -9.09 -13.61 -0.39
N ILE A 129 -8.20 -13.54 0.61
CA ILE A 129 -8.40 -14.20 1.90
C ILE A 129 -9.40 -13.36 2.69
N ASN A 130 -10.69 -13.64 2.50
CA ASN A 130 -11.76 -13.07 3.30
C ASN A 130 -11.80 -13.77 4.67
N GLY A 131 -11.60 -12.99 5.73
CA GLY A 131 -11.75 -13.47 7.12
C GLY A 131 -13.16 -13.99 7.40
N TRP A 132 -13.27 -14.84 8.42
CA TRP A 132 -14.51 -15.55 8.79
C TRP A 132 -15.71 -14.63 9.12
N ALA A 133 -15.45 -13.34 9.37
CA ALA A 133 -16.43 -12.33 9.77
C ALA A 133 -17.04 -11.53 8.59
N ALA A 134 -16.79 -11.91 7.34
CA ALA A 134 -17.37 -11.23 6.19
C ALA A 134 -18.92 -11.38 6.16
N PRO A 135 -19.68 -10.28 6.02
CA PRO A 135 -21.15 -10.34 5.94
C PRO A 135 -21.59 -11.21 4.77
N GLY A 136 -22.51 -12.16 5.01
CA GLY A 136 -23.06 -13.06 3.99
C GLY A 136 -22.57 -14.52 4.03
N ARG A 137 -21.63 -14.87 4.91
CA ARG A 137 -21.29 -16.28 5.20
C ARG A 137 -22.16 -16.82 6.33
N ALA A 138 -23.45 -17.03 6.04
CA ALA A 138 -24.28 -17.90 6.89
C ALA A 138 -23.70 -19.32 6.85
N ASN A 139 -23.47 -19.93 8.01
CA ASN A 139 -22.97 -21.29 8.11
C ASN A 139 -24.07 -22.27 7.64
N PRO A 140 -23.88 -23.04 6.54
CA PRO A 140 -24.90 -23.96 6.03
C PRO A 140 -25.28 -25.07 7.02
N SER A 141 -24.46 -25.30 8.07
CA SER A 141 -24.78 -26.28 9.11
C SER A 141 -25.74 -25.77 10.19
N LEU A 142 -26.12 -24.49 10.19
CA LEU A 142 -27.07 -23.90 11.15
C LEU A 142 -28.48 -23.66 10.57
N SER A 143 -28.69 -23.85 9.26
CA SER A 143 -30.00 -23.64 8.63
C SER A 143 -31.00 -24.78 8.87
N ARG A 144 -30.64 -25.82 9.62
CA ARG A 144 -31.57 -26.90 10.03
C ARG A 144 -32.26 -26.67 11.37
N PHE A 145 -32.01 -25.54 12.04
CA PHE A 145 -32.58 -25.23 13.35
C PHE A 145 -33.72 -24.20 13.30
N TYR A 146 -34.13 -23.77 12.11
CA TYR A 146 -35.20 -22.79 11.91
C TYR A 146 -36.09 -23.17 10.73
N ASP A 147 -36.66 -24.36 10.78
CA ASP A 147 -37.89 -24.69 10.04
C ASP A 147 -38.95 -25.08 11.08
N ASP A 148 -39.75 -24.09 11.50
CA ASP A 148 -41.10 -24.25 12.06
C ASP A 148 -42.05 -23.42 11.19
#